data_AF-A0A522A3F0-F1
#
_entry.id   AF-A0A522A3F0-F1
#
_cell.length_a   1.000
_cell.length_b   1.000
_cell.length_c   1.000
_cell.angle_alpha   90.00
_cell.angle_beta   90.00
_cell.angle_gamma   90.00
#
_symmetry.space_group_name_H-M   'P 1'
#
loop_
_entity.id
_entity.type
_entity.pdbx_description
1 polymer ?
#
loop_
_entity_poly.entity_id
_entity_poly.type
_entity_poly.pdbx_seq_one_letter_code
_entity_poly.pdbx_strand_id
1 'polypeptide(L)'
;MKPFAHPIGLAATLKIVAIGWILSCFFCFIPDGWMNVFLGWFGAEPMPHAIFMRYCLWGGGLIIGGVGVVIWVTATDVVRFRPIVIAITALHLIAAPVFYLMDVIVGMPLRWQVMDISCFLAGGGFLLAFWLWPAKASPSAGGANK
;
A
#
# COMPACT_ATOMS: atom_id res chain seq x y z
N MET A 1 -12.57 -13.52 17.98
CA MET A 1 -11.51 -12.76 17.25
C MET A 1 -11.19 -11.48 18.02
N LYS A 2 -9.91 -11.19 18.34
CA LYS A 2 -9.51 -10.01 19.15
C LYS A 2 -9.97 -8.68 18.52
N PRO A 3 -10.57 -7.72 19.21
CA PRO A 3 -10.93 -6.42 18.62
C PRO A 3 -9.67 -5.66 18.13
N PHE A 4 -9.84 -4.73 17.18
CA PHE A 4 -8.74 -3.85 16.76
C PHE A 4 -8.36 -2.91 17.89
N ALA A 5 -7.07 -2.82 18.21
CA ALA A 5 -6.60 -1.98 19.31
C ALA A 5 -6.62 -0.48 18.96
N HIS A 6 -6.37 -0.13 17.69
CA HIS A 6 -6.29 1.26 17.21
C HIS A 6 -7.06 1.47 15.90
N PRO A 7 -8.41 1.49 15.92
CA PRO A 7 -9.21 1.60 14.69
C PRO A 7 -8.96 2.92 13.93
N ILE A 8 -8.69 4.02 14.65
CA ILE A 8 -8.40 5.33 14.02
C ILE A 8 -7.06 5.30 13.27
N GLY A 9 -6.02 4.70 13.87
CA GLY A 9 -4.70 4.57 13.23
C GLY A 9 -4.74 3.68 12.00
N LEU A 10 -5.47 2.57 12.08
CA LEU A 10 -5.72 1.68 10.93
C LEU A 10 -6.45 2.40 9.80
N ALA A 11 -7.52 3.14 10.12
CA ALA A 11 -8.27 3.91 9.13
C ALA A 11 -7.39 4.98 8.46
N ALA A 12 -6.59 5.72 9.23
CA ALA A 12 -5.66 6.71 8.69
C ALA A 12 -4.61 6.07 7.76
N THR A 13 -4.04 4.95 8.18
CA THR A 13 -3.04 4.21 7.39
C THR A 13 -3.64 3.71 6.08
N LEU A 14 -4.83 3.10 6.12
CA LEU A 14 -5.55 2.65 4.93
C LEU A 14 -5.89 3.80 3.99
N LYS A 15 -6.24 4.98 4.51
CA LYS A 15 -6.47 6.17 3.67
C LYS A 15 -5.20 6.62 2.95
N ILE A 16 -4.06 6.63 3.64
CA ILE A 16 -2.77 6.98 3.04
C ILE A 16 -2.42 5.98 1.93
N VAL A 17 -2.56 4.67 2.20
CA VAL A 17 -2.36 3.63 1.19
C VAL A 17 -3.31 3.82 0.00
N ALA A 18 -4.60 4.04 0.25
CA ALA A 18 -5.60 4.28 -0.78
C ALA A 18 -5.25 5.49 -1.66
N ILE A 19 -4.84 6.60 -1.06
CA ILE A 19 -4.39 7.80 -1.80
C ILE A 19 -3.18 7.43 -2.67
N GLY A 20 -2.20 6.73 -2.12
CA GLY A 20 -1.04 6.27 -2.89
C GLY A 20 -1.44 5.47 -4.13
N TRP A 21 -2.32 4.48 -3.98
CA TRP A 21 -2.83 3.68 -5.10
C TRP A 21 -3.61 4.52 -6.11
N ILE A 22 -4.50 5.41 -5.65
CA ILE A 22 -5.25 6.30 -6.56
C ILE A 22 -4.30 7.24 -7.31
N LEU A 23 -3.26 7.77 -6.67
CA LEU A 23 -2.27 8.61 -7.33
C LEU A 23 -1.43 7.80 -8.34
N SER A 24 -1.02 6.58 -7.99
CA SER A 24 -0.30 5.68 -8.91
C SER A 24 -1.11 5.37 -10.17
N CYS A 25 -2.44 5.28 -10.07
CA CYS A 25 -3.31 5.18 -11.25
C CYS A 25 -3.08 6.35 -12.21
N PHE A 26 -3.08 7.59 -11.72
CA PHE A 26 -2.81 8.76 -12.56
C PHE A 26 -1.42 8.74 -13.18
N PHE A 27 -0.41 8.25 -12.45
CA PHE A 27 0.94 8.07 -12.99
C PHE A 27 0.97 7.16 -14.22
N CYS A 28 0.06 6.19 -14.36
CA CYS A 28 0.00 5.35 -15.55
C CYS A 28 -0.53 6.07 -16.81
N PHE A 29 -1.17 7.23 -16.67
CA PHE A 29 -1.73 8.00 -17.79
C PHE A 29 -0.90 9.23 -18.18
N ILE A 30 0.19 9.53 -17.46
CA ILE A 30 1.03 10.69 -17.76
C ILE A 30 1.79 10.49 -19.10
N PRO A 31 2.25 11.59 -19.73
CA PRO A 31 3.05 11.50 -20.96
C PRO A 31 4.37 10.75 -20.75
N ASP A 32 4.81 10.01 -21.76
CA ASP A 32 6.01 9.16 -21.75
C ASP A 32 7.27 9.90 -21.25
N GLY A 33 7.41 11.20 -21.56
CA GLY A 33 8.53 12.01 -21.09
C GLY A 33 8.60 12.14 -19.56
N TRP A 34 7.46 12.31 -18.88
CA TRP A 34 7.41 12.37 -17.42
C TRP A 34 7.69 11.01 -16.80
N MET A 35 7.16 9.94 -17.40
CA MET A 35 7.43 8.57 -16.98
C MET A 35 8.92 8.24 -17.09
N ASN A 36 9.57 8.59 -18.21
CA ASN A 36 10.99 8.32 -18.42
C ASN A 36 11.89 9.11 -17.46
N VAL A 37 11.51 10.34 -17.08
CA VAL A 37 12.21 11.09 -16.03
C VAL A 37 12.09 10.39 -14.68
N PHE A 38 10.89 9.92 -14.33
CA PHE A 38 10.66 9.17 -13.11
C PHE A 38 11.47 7.86 -13.08
N LEU A 39 11.40 7.06 -14.14
CA LEU A 39 12.20 5.84 -14.31
C LEU A 39 13.70 6.14 -14.17
N GLY A 40 14.17 7.21 -14.81
CA GLY A 40 15.57 7.65 -14.75
C GLY A 40 16.04 8.00 -13.34
N TRP A 41 15.20 8.58 -12.47
CA TRP A 41 15.55 8.83 -11.06
C TRP A 41 15.87 7.55 -10.29
N PHE A 42 15.19 6.46 -10.61
CA PHE A 42 15.44 5.14 -10.03
C PHE A 42 16.47 4.32 -10.80
N GLY A 43 17.04 4.89 -11.87
CA GLY A 43 18.06 4.27 -12.71
C GLY A 43 17.51 3.26 -13.71
N ALA A 44 16.20 3.21 -13.91
CA ALA A 44 15.57 2.34 -14.89
C ALA A 44 15.70 2.92 -16.31
N GLU A 45 15.74 2.04 -17.30
CA GLU A 45 15.77 2.43 -18.72
C GLU A 45 14.43 3.07 -19.14
N PRO A 46 14.43 3.90 -20.20
CA PRO A 46 13.20 4.44 -20.75
C PRO A 46 12.22 3.34 -21.15
N MET A 47 10.94 3.59 -20.94
CA MET A 47 9.89 2.65 -21.30
C MET A 47 9.91 2.37 -22.81
N PRO A 48 9.86 1.11 -23.25
CA PRO A 48 9.81 0.80 -24.68
C PRO A 48 8.51 1.33 -25.30
N HIS A 49 8.64 1.96 -26.46
CA HIS A 49 7.52 2.51 -27.23
C HIS A 49 6.76 1.41 -27.99
N ALA A 50 6.10 0.51 -27.25
CA ALA A 50 5.25 -0.54 -27.80
C ALA A 50 3.79 -0.30 -27.40
N ILE A 51 2.86 -0.40 -28.36
CA ILE A 51 1.42 -0.20 -28.14
C ILE A 51 0.90 -1.13 -27.03
N PHE A 52 1.34 -2.39 -27.04
CA PHE A 52 0.96 -3.37 -26.03
C PHE A 52 1.42 -2.96 -24.61
N MET A 53 2.63 -2.42 -24.46
CA MET A 53 3.12 -1.96 -23.16
C MET A 53 2.28 -0.80 -22.61
N ARG A 54 1.89 0.13 -23.48
CA ARG A 54 1.00 1.23 -23.10
C ARG A 54 -0.39 0.75 -22.69
N TYR A 55 -0.95 -0.21 -23.41
CA TYR A 55 -2.21 -0.87 -23.04
C TYR A 55 -2.11 -1.55 -21.67
N CYS A 56 -1.04 -2.31 -21.41
CA CYS A 56 -0.80 -2.99 -20.14
C CYS A 56 -0.66 -2.00 -18.98
N LEU A 57 0.06 -0.89 -19.18
CA LEU A 57 0.22 0.15 -18.15
C LEU A 57 -1.10 0.86 -17.83
N TRP A 58 -1.90 1.20 -18.84
CA TRP A 58 -3.22 1.80 -18.61
C TRP A 58 -4.17 0.84 -17.92
N GLY A 59 -4.19 -0.43 -18.34
CA GLY A 59 -4.98 -1.47 -17.68
C GLY A 59 -4.55 -1.68 -16.23
N GLY A 60 -3.24 -1.80 -15.99
CA GLY A 60 -2.66 -1.91 -14.65
C GLY A 60 -2.98 -0.71 -13.77
N GLY A 61 -2.82 0.51 -14.31
CA GLY A 61 -3.16 1.76 -13.63
C GLY A 61 -4.63 1.81 -13.22
N LEU A 62 -5.54 1.44 -14.11
CA LEU A 62 -6.98 1.39 -13.81
C LEU A 62 -7.30 0.40 -12.69
N ILE A 63 -6.69 -0.80 -12.72
CA ILE A 63 -6.84 -1.80 -11.65
C ILE A 63 -6.32 -1.25 -10.32
N ILE A 64 -5.13 -0.64 -10.33
CA ILE A 64 -4.53 -0.01 -9.15
C ILE A 64 -5.45 1.09 -8.60
N GLY A 65 -5.97 1.96 -9.46
CA GLY A 65 -6.91 3.02 -9.05
C GLY A 65 -8.19 2.44 -8.44
N GLY A 66 -8.78 1.43 -9.07
CA GLY A 66 -9.97 0.75 -8.58
C GLY A 66 -9.75 0.10 -7.21
N VAL A 67 -8.62 -0.61 -7.03
CA VAL A 67 -8.23 -1.17 -5.73
C VAL A 67 -8.04 -0.07 -4.69
N GLY A 68 -7.42 1.05 -5.06
CA GLY A 68 -7.28 2.22 -4.18
C GLY A 68 -8.63 2.74 -3.67
N VAL A 69 -9.65 2.81 -4.52
CA VAL A 69 -11.02 3.19 -4.12
C VAL A 69 -11.63 2.18 -3.16
N VAL A 70 -11.44 0.87 -3.39
CA VAL A 70 -11.91 -0.18 -2.47
C VAL A 70 -11.24 -0.06 -1.10
N ILE A 71 -9.94 0.21 -1.06
CA ILE A 71 -9.19 0.44 0.18
C ILE A 71 -9.72 1.70 0.89
N TRP A 72 -10.01 2.77 0.14
CA TRP A 72 -10.59 4.01 0.70
C TRP A 72 -11.94 3.75 1.38
N VAL A 73 -12.84 3.03 0.72
CA VAL A 73 -14.15 2.64 1.28
C VAL A 73 -13.97 1.75 2.50
N THR A 74 -13.03 0.79 2.45
CA THR A 74 -12.69 -0.05 3.61
C THR A 74 -12.23 0.79 4.80
N ALA A 75 -11.51 1.88 4.55
CA ALA A 75 -11.01 2.77 5.58
C ALA A 75 -12.09 3.62 6.28
N THR A 76 -13.32 3.74 5.72
CA THR A 76 -14.40 4.50 6.37
C THR A 76 -14.98 3.76 7.58
N ASP A 77 -14.92 2.42 7.57
CA ASP A 77 -15.38 1.58 8.68
C ASP A 77 -14.53 0.31 8.78
N VAL A 78 -13.37 0.44 9.41
CA VAL A 78 -12.40 -0.66 9.56
C VAL A 78 -12.93 -1.80 10.41
N VAL A 79 -13.90 -1.56 11.29
CA VAL A 79 -14.47 -2.60 12.16
C VAL A 79 -15.44 -3.46 11.37
N ARG A 80 -16.33 -2.85 10.58
CA ARG A 80 -17.24 -3.57 9.68
C ARG A 80 -16.49 -4.34 8.61
N PHE A 81 -15.48 -3.74 8.01
CA PHE A 81 -14.70 -4.35 6.92
C PHE A 81 -13.47 -5.11 7.38
N ARG A 82 -13.48 -5.58 8.63
CA ARG A 82 -12.33 -6.24 9.26
C ARG A 82 -11.68 -7.37 8.44
N PRO A 83 -12.42 -8.33 7.83
CA PRO A 83 -11.79 -9.36 7.02
C PRO A 83 -11.01 -8.78 5.83
N ILE A 84 -11.51 -7.70 5.24
CA ILE A 84 -10.87 -7.00 4.12
C ILE A 84 -9.60 -6.31 4.60
N VAL A 85 -9.61 -5.65 5.76
CA VAL A 85 -8.41 -5.03 6.35
C VAL A 85 -7.30 -6.07 6.59
N ILE A 86 -7.66 -7.25 7.11
CA ILE A 86 -6.69 -8.36 7.31
C ILE A 86 -6.15 -8.84 5.96
N ALA A 87 -7.02 -9.03 4.97
CA ALA A 87 -6.61 -9.44 3.63
C ALA A 87 -5.67 -8.41 2.98
N ILE A 88 -5.98 -7.12 3.06
CA ILE A 88 -5.12 -6.03 2.55
C ILE A 88 -3.76 -6.07 3.24
N THR A 89 -3.73 -6.22 4.56
CA THR A 89 -2.49 -6.28 5.35
C THR A 89 -1.63 -7.47 4.91
N ALA A 90 -2.22 -8.67 4.81
CA ALA A 90 -1.53 -9.87 4.37
C ALA A 90 -1.01 -9.75 2.93
N LEU A 91 -1.84 -9.23 2.02
CA LEU A 91 -1.45 -9.01 0.62
C LEU A 91 -0.27 -8.07 0.50
N HIS A 92 -0.23 -6.96 1.25
CA HIS A 92 0.93 -6.05 1.22
C HIS A 92 2.20 -6.72 1.75
N LEU A 93 2.10 -7.48 2.85
CA LEU A 93 3.25 -8.19 3.42
C LEU A 93 3.78 -9.31 2.52
N ILE A 94 2.90 -9.99 1.77
CA ILE A 94 3.29 -11.01 0.79
C ILE A 94 3.82 -10.36 -0.49
N ALA A 95 3.20 -9.28 -0.94
CA ALA A 95 3.62 -8.56 -2.14
C ALA A 95 5.05 -8.05 -2.02
N ALA A 96 5.47 -7.55 -0.85
CA ALA A 96 6.82 -7.00 -0.70
C ALA A 96 7.96 -7.96 -1.10
N PRO A 97 8.06 -9.18 -0.54
CA PRO A 97 9.09 -10.14 -0.97
C PRO A 97 8.87 -10.65 -2.40
N VAL A 98 7.63 -10.74 -2.87
CA VAL A 98 7.33 -11.17 -4.25
C VAL A 98 7.84 -10.14 -5.26
N PHE A 99 7.54 -8.86 -5.08
CA PHE A 99 8.02 -7.78 -5.96
C PHE A 99 9.53 -7.66 -5.91
N TYR A 100 10.14 -7.73 -4.71
CA TYR A 100 11.60 -7.74 -4.61
C TYR A 100 12.25 -8.89 -5.40
N LEU A 101 11.70 -10.10 -5.30
CA LEU A 101 12.19 -11.25 -6.07
C LEU A 101 12.02 -11.04 -7.58
N MET A 102 10.88 -10.49 -8.02
CA MET A 102 10.64 -10.17 -9.42
C MET A 102 11.66 -9.14 -9.94
N ASP A 103 11.92 -8.08 -9.18
CA ASP A 103 12.87 -7.04 -9.55
C ASP A 103 14.30 -7.59 -9.68
N VAL A 104 14.69 -8.48 -8.76
CA VAL A 104 16.00 -9.17 -8.82
C VAL A 104 16.10 -10.06 -10.06
N ILE A 105 15.05 -10.84 -10.38
CA ILE A 105 15.04 -11.74 -11.54
C ILE A 105 15.09 -10.95 -12.86
N VAL A 106 14.37 -9.83 -12.94
CA VAL A 106 14.32 -8.97 -14.13
C VAL A 106 15.57 -8.09 -14.27
N GLY A 107 16.37 -7.96 -13.19
CA GLY A 107 17.60 -7.18 -13.19
C GLY A 107 17.37 -5.68 -13.01
N MET A 108 16.30 -5.30 -12.31
CA MET A 108 16.01 -3.89 -12.01
C MET A 108 17.11 -3.28 -11.12
N PRO A 109 17.39 -1.96 -11.22
CA PRO A 109 18.38 -1.30 -10.39
C PRO A 109 18.05 -1.38 -8.89
N LEU A 110 19.09 -1.40 -8.04
CA LEU A 110 18.91 -1.50 -6.59
C LEU A 110 18.02 -0.38 -6.00
N ARG A 111 18.08 0.82 -6.56
CA ARG A 111 17.22 1.94 -6.12
C ARG A 111 15.74 1.66 -6.35
N TRP A 112 15.41 1.00 -7.46
CA TRP A 112 14.05 0.54 -7.75
C TRP A 112 13.62 -0.55 -6.77
N GLN A 113 14.46 -1.59 -6.61
CA GLN A 113 14.21 -2.70 -5.69
C GLN A 113 13.90 -2.23 -4.26
N VAL A 114 14.70 -1.29 -3.75
CA VAL A 114 14.53 -0.72 -2.40
C VAL A 114 13.25 0.10 -2.31
N MET A 115 12.91 0.89 -3.32
CA MET A 115 11.66 1.63 -3.36
C MET A 115 10.46 0.67 -3.29
N ASP A 116 10.37 -0.29 -4.21
CA ASP A 116 9.21 -1.19 -4.32
C ASP A 116 8.99 -2.00 -3.05
N ILE A 117 10.03 -2.65 -2.52
CA ILE A 117 9.90 -3.42 -1.27
C ILE A 117 9.49 -2.52 -0.09
N SER A 118 10.05 -1.31 -0.01
CA SER A 118 9.76 -0.40 1.10
C SER A 118 8.32 0.10 1.07
N CYS A 119 7.73 0.33 -0.11
CA CYS A 119 6.34 0.76 -0.25
C CYS A 119 5.37 -0.29 0.29
N PHE A 120 5.56 -1.56 -0.08
CA PHE A 120 4.70 -2.65 0.38
C PHE A 120 4.92 -2.99 1.85
N LEU A 121 6.18 -2.98 2.33
CA LEU A 121 6.49 -3.18 3.74
C LEU A 121 5.95 -2.07 4.62
N ALA A 122 6.03 -0.81 4.19
CA ALA A 122 5.44 0.30 4.93
C ALA A 122 3.91 0.15 5.00
N GLY A 123 3.25 -0.11 3.87
CA GLY A 123 1.80 -0.31 3.82
C GLY A 123 1.32 -1.44 4.72
N GLY A 124 1.88 -2.64 4.57
CA GLY A 124 1.48 -3.81 5.37
C GLY A 124 1.99 -3.76 6.81
N GLY A 125 3.22 -3.26 7.02
CA GLY A 125 3.88 -3.19 8.31
C GLY A 125 3.23 -2.20 9.27
N PHE A 126 2.86 -1.00 8.81
CA PHE A 126 2.13 -0.05 9.65
C PHE A 126 0.73 -0.58 10.02
N LEU A 127 0.02 -1.22 9.07
CA LEU A 127 -1.26 -1.86 9.36
C LEU A 127 -1.12 -2.97 10.42
N LEU A 128 -0.11 -3.82 10.27
CA LEU A 128 0.18 -4.86 11.25
C LEU A 128 0.56 -4.27 12.61
N ALA A 129 1.39 -3.22 12.64
CA ALA A 129 1.81 -2.55 13.86
C ALA A 129 0.61 -1.98 14.62
N PHE A 130 -0.29 -1.24 13.97
CA PHE A 130 -1.51 -0.71 14.62
C PHE A 130 -2.49 -1.80 15.03
N TRP A 131 -2.48 -2.95 14.35
CA TRP A 131 -3.29 -4.11 14.75
C TRP A 131 -2.75 -4.77 16.02
N LEU A 132 -1.43 -4.92 16.15
CA LEU A 132 -0.76 -5.58 17.28
C LEU A 132 -0.50 -4.65 18.46
N TRP A 133 -0.49 -3.32 18.26
CA TRP A 133 -0.15 -2.35 19.29
C TRP A 133 -1.13 -2.44 20.46
N PRO A 134 -0.66 -2.55 21.73
CA PRO A 134 -1.55 -2.67 22.87
C PRO A 134 -2.43 -1.43 23.03
N ALA A 135 -3.73 -1.62 23.29
CA ALA A 135 -4.60 -0.51 23.69
C ALA A 135 -4.08 0.05 25.03
N LYS A 136 -4.00 1.37 25.18
CA LYS A 136 -3.72 1.97 26.50
C LYS A 136 -4.76 1.43 27.47
N ALA A 137 -4.33 0.79 28.55
CA ALA A 137 -5.23 0.40 29.62
C ALA A 137 -5.94 1.66 30.12
N SER A 138 -7.27 1.67 30.08
CA SER A 138 -8.05 2.71 30.74
C SER A 138 -7.60 2.79 32.21
N PRO A 139 -7.39 3.98 32.78
CA PRO A 139 -7.16 4.09 34.21
C PRO A 139 -8.33 3.41 34.91
N SER A 140 -8.06 2.37 35.69
CA SER A 140 -9.07 1.71 36.49
C SER A 140 -9.71 2.75 37.40
N ALA A 141 -10.98 3.08 37.13
CA ALA A 141 -11.85 3.75 38.10
C ALA A 141 -12.04 2.78 39.27
N GLY A 142 -11.09 2.77 40.21
CA GLY A 142 -11.02 1.79 41.31
C GLY A 142 -10.37 2.34 42.57
N GLY A 143 -10.40 3.66 42.75
CA GLY A 143 -9.96 4.35 43.96
C GLY A 143 -11.09 5.23 44.51
N ALA A 144 -12.25 4.64 44.79
CA ALA A 144 -13.30 5.31 45.53
C ALA A 144 -13.82 4.38 46.63
N ASN A 145 -13.54 4.78 47.87
CA ASN A 145 -14.11 4.33 49.14
C ASN A 145 -13.88 2.86 49.57
N LYS A 146 -13.00 2.67 50.54
CA LYS A 146 -13.37 2.54 51.96
C LYS A 146 -12.14 2.70 52.86
#